data_AF-A0A085JA78-F1
#
_entry.id   AF-A0A085JA78-F1
#
_cell.length_a   1.000
_cell.length_b   1.000
_cell.length_c   1.000
_cell.angle_alpha   90.00
_cell.angle_beta   90.00
_cell.angle_gamma   90.00
#
_symmetry.space_group_name_H-M   'P 1'
#
loop_
_entity.id
_entity.type
_entity.pdbx_description
1 polymer ?
#
loop_
_entity_poly.entity_id
_entity_poly.type
_entity_poly.pdbx_seq_one_letter_code
_entity_poly.pdbx_strand_id
1 'polypeptide(L)'
;MDSIADIHRLQDGEVDYSKRKDVYKYLSLLSKDNCKFINTLSKSAFDIQNKMLSSYPEFSDAIKNKIRIKHPPQRINLFDKKINNSETLNFIFVGNDFYRKGGAEVILAFDSLISDGVISPRNINLNIVGDINKKTNYVLGGFQDNDDFFEGIEKIIIENDYINHYSRLKNEDLMLLVSHQDVGLLPTWGDTYGYSVLEMQSWLVPVISTSVRALPEINLPSNIIDIPTNSFGEIVIVSESHKFQVRESIVEQLKKKIMSCYNDRTSIIISGKISVLNLKNKHDPEVYFQTLKNDIESNM
;
A
#
# COMPACT_ATOMS: atom_id res chain seq x y z
N MET A 1 -11.13 19.85 16.11
CA MET A 1 -10.62 18.71 16.91
C MET A 1 -10.54 17.55 15.95
N ASP A 2 -9.34 17.03 15.73
CA ASP A 2 -9.16 15.89 14.85
C ASP A 2 -9.94 14.70 15.38
N SER A 3 -10.44 13.87 14.47
CA SER A 3 -11.00 12.59 14.86
C SER A 3 -9.92 11.82 15.62
N ILE A 4 -10.28 11.07 16.66
CA ILE A 4 -9.32 10.17 17.32
C ILE A 4 -8.71 9.18 16.32
N ALA A 5 -9.45 8.89 15.25
CA ALA A 5 -9.00 8.06 14.15
C ALA A 5 -7.90 8.71 13.31
N ASP A 6 -7.66 10.01 13.38
CA ASP A 6 -6.68 10.72 12.53
C ASP A 6 -5.41 11.15 13.30
N ILE A 7 -5.40 11.04 14.62
CA ILE A 7 -4.26 11.46 15.48
C ILE A 7 -2.95 10.79 15.08
N HIS A 8 -2.99 9.54 14.62
CA HIS A 8 -1.81 8.82 14.13
C HIS A 8 -1.16 9.42 12.87
N ARG A 9 -1.82 10.39 12.22
CA ARG A 9 -1.33 11.10 11.03
C ARG A 9 -0.66 12.43 11.37
N LEU A 10 -0.57 12.78 12.66
CA LEU A 10 0.13 13.97 13.13
C LEU A 10 1.65 13.71 13.23
N GLN A 11 2.43 14.78 13.35
CA GLN A 11 3.86 14.66 13.63
C GLN A 11 4.08 14.04 15.01
N ASP A 12 5.17 13.30 15.23
CA ASP A 12 5.38 12.55 16.47
C ASP A 12 5.28 13.39 17.76
N GLY A 13 5.68 14.67 17.72
CA GLY A 13 5.56 15.61 18.83
C GLY A 13 4.15 16.14 19.08
N GLU A 14 3.23 15.95 18.13
CA GLU A 14 1.84 16.44 18.14
C GLU A 14 0.83 15.32 18.41
N VAL A 15 1.27 14.05 18.42
CA VAL A 15 0.42 12.89 18.70
C VAL A 15 0.02 12.88 20.18
N ASP A 16 -1.17 13.38 20.46
CA ASP A 16 -1.80 13.31 21.79
C ASP A 16 -3.19 12.64 21.74
N TYR A 17 -3.27 11.43 22.27
CA TYR A 17 -4.53 10.73 22.49
C TYR A 17 -5.18 11.18 23.80
N SER A 18 -5.66 12.43 23.84
CA SER A 18 -6.37 12.96 25.00
C SER A 18 -7.58 12.10 25.40
N LYS A 19 -7.85 12.00 26.72
CA LYS A 19 -8.95 11.17 27.23
C LYS A 19 -10.31 11.71 26.75
N ARG A 20 -11.11 10.85 26.11
CA ARG A 20 -12.47 11.16 25.67
C ARG A 20 -13.49 10.20 26.26
N LYS A 21 -14.67 10.71 26.62
CA LYS A 21 -15.74 9.93 27.28
C LYS A 21 -16.30 8.81 26.40
N ASP A 22 -16.44 9.06 25.10
CA ASP A 22 -16.90 8.09 24.11
C ASP A 22 -15.90 6.93 23.96
N VAL A 23 -14.61 7.24 23.83
CA VAL A 23 -13.52 6.27 23.71
C VAL A 23 -13.43 5.42 24.98
N TYR A 24 -13.47 6.07 26.15
CA TYR A 24 -13.50 5.39 27.44
C TYR A 24 -14.63 4.34 27.52
N LYS A 25 -15.85 4.72 27.08
CA LYS A 25 -16.99 3.80 27.05
C LYS A 25 -16.70 2.57 26.20
N TYR A 26 -16.13 2.72 25.01
CA TYR A 26 -15.82 1.58 24.14
C TYR A 26 -14.69 0.71 24.68
N LEU A 27 -13.62 1.31 25.23
CA LEU A 27 -12.53 0.57 25.85
C LEU A 27 -13.02 -0.22 27.08
N SER A 28 -13.93 0.35 27.88
CA SER A 28 -14.58 -0.36 28.98
C SER A 28 -15.41 -1.56 28.52
N LEU A 29 -16.00 -1.52 27.32
CA LEU A 29 -16.70 -2.68 26.76
C LEU A 29 -15.73 -3.73 26.21
N LEU A 30 -14.64 -3.31 25.56
CA LEU A 30 -13.61 -4.22 25.05
C LEU A 30 -12.81 -4.89 26.17
N SER A 31 -12.67 -4.26 27.34
CA SER A 31 -11.96 -4.84 28.48
C SER A 31 -12.75 -5.96 29.17
N LYS A 32 -14.07 -6.02 29.04
CA LYS A 32 -14.93 -7.05 29.65
C LYS A 32 -14.77 -8.43 29.02
N ASP A 33 -15.05 -9.47 29.80
CA ASP A 33 -14.86 -10.88 29.43
C ASP A 33 -15.76 -11.38 28.29
N ASN A 34 -16.79 -10.62 27.91
CA ASN A 34 -17.61 -10.91 26.72
C ASN A 34 -16.87 -10.58 25.42
N CYS A 35 -15.90 -9.65 25.44
CA CYS A 35 -14.93 -9.51 24.37
C CYS A 35 -13.81 -10.53 24.59
N LYS A 36 -13.78 -11.58 23.77
CA LYS A 36 -12.80 -12.67 23.86
C LYS A 36 -11.49 -12.35 23.16
N PHE A 37 -11.57 -11.82 21.95
CA PHE A 37 -10.42 -11.46 21.12
C PHE A 37 -10.69 -10.21 20.30
N ILE A 38 -9.59 -9.57 19.90
CA ILE A 38 -9.58 -8.43 18.99
C ILE A 38 -8.58 -8.75 17.88
N ASN A 39 -9.06 -8.94 16.67
CA ASN A 39 -8.19 -9.23 15.52
C ASN A 39 -7.69 -7.93 14.91
N THR A 40 -6.37 -7.74 14.87
CA THR A 40 -5.74 -6.60 14.19
C THR A 40 -5.11 -7.06 12.89
N LEU A 41 -5.36 -6.32 11.81
CA LEU A 41 -4.96 -6.70 10.44
C LEU A 41 -3.42 -6.67 10.25
N SER A 42 -2.71 -5.93 11.08
CA SER A 42 -1.26 -5.75 10.99
C SER A 42 -0.64 -5.41 12.34
N LYS A 43 0.69 -5.50 12.41
CA LYS A 43 1.50 -4.96 13.52
C LYS A 43 1.39 -3.44 13.56
N SER A 44 1.39 -2.78 12.41
CA SER A 44 1.21 -1.33 12.28
C SER A 44 -0.13 -0.84 12.87
N ALA A 45 -1.21 -1.60 12.72
CA ALA A 45 -2.50 -1.30 13.36
C ALA A 45 -2.47 -1.56 14.87
N PHE A 46 -1.81 -2.64 15.30
CA PHE A 46 -1.58 -2.92 16.72
C PHE A 46 -0.79 -1.79 17.39
N ASP A 47 0.23 -1.24 16.74
CA ASP A 47 1.09 -0.20 17.32
C ASP A 47 0.37 1.14 17.53
N ILE A 48 -0.50 1.53 16.59
CA ILE A 48 -1.41 2.67 16.81
C ILE A 48 -2.32 2.41 18.00
N GLN A 49 -2.98 1.26 18.04
CA GLN A 49 -3.90 0.91 19.12
C GLN A 49 -3.15 0.92 20.46
N ASN A 50 -1.94 0.36 20.50
CA ASN A 50 -1.09 0.31 21.67
C ASN A 50 -0.68 1.71 22.15
N LYS A 51 -0.34 2.63 21.23
CA LYS A 51 -0.10 4.04 21.59
C LYS A 51 -1.35 4.65 22.19
N MET A 52 -2.52 4.50 21.57
CA MET A 52 -3.76 5.07 22.09
C MET A 52 -4.09 4.52 23.49
N LEU A 53 -3.89 3.23 23.72
CA LEU A 53 -4.07 2.58 25.02
C LEU A 53 -3.13 3.11 26.11
N SER A 54 -1.98 3.72 25.77
CA SER A 54 -1.10 4.34 26.77
C SER A 54 -1.76 5.51 27.49
N SER A 55 -2.74 6.16 26.86
CA SER A 55 -3.58 7.19 27.48
C SER A 55 -4.69 6.62 28.36
N TYR A 56 -4.92 5.30 28.36
CA TYR A 56 -5.96 4.60 29.12
C TYR A 56 -5.37 3.37 29.85
N PRO A 57 -4.43 3.56 30.78
CA PRO A 57 -3.73 2.47 31.46
C PRO A 57 -4.69 1.49 32.18
N GLU A 58 -5.85 1.98 32.64
CA GLU A 58 -6.89 1.15 33.29
C GLU A 58 -7.48 0.05 32.39
N PHE A 59 -7.36 0.17 31.06
CA PHE A 59 -7.84 -0.83 30.10
C PHE A 59 -6.71 -1.52 29.33
N SER A 60 -5.48 -1.01 29.41
CA SER A 60 -4.35 -1.41 28.59
C SER A 60 -4.12 -2.92 28.59
N ASP A 61 -3.87 -3.51 29.76
CA ASP A 61 -3.46 -4.92 29.84
C ASP A 61 -4.61 -5.86 29.47
N ALA A 62 -5.82 -5.55 29.96
CA ALA A 62 -7.02 -6.31 29.64
C ALA A 62 -7.30 -6.37 28.14
N ILE A 63 -7.07 -5.27 27.41
CA ILE A 63 -7.28 -5.21 25.95
C ILE A 63 -6.10 -5.82 25.20
N LYS A 64 -4.85 -5.51 25.56
CA LYS A 64 -3.65 -6.04 24.89
C LYS A 64 -3.60 -7.56 24.92
N ASN A 65 -3.96 -8.17 26.06
CA ASN A 65 -4.00 -9.62 26.20
C ASN A 65 -5.03 -10.31 25.27
N LYS A 66 -6.00 -9.56 24.74
CA LYS A 66 -7.02 -10.04 23.79
C LYS A 66 -6.65 -9.79 22.34
N ILE A 67 -5.67 -8.92 22.06
CA ILE A 67 -5.32 -8.61 20.68
C ILE A 67 -4.56 -9.79 20.07
N ARG A 68 -4.94 -10.15 18.84
CA ARG A 68 -4.23 -11.10 17.98
C ARG A 68 -3.97 -10.42 16.65
N ILE A 69 -2.70 -10.38 16.22
CA ILE A 69 -2.36 -9.93 14.88
C ILE A 69 -2.72 -11.06 13.91
N LYS A 70 -3.64 -10.78 12.98
CA LYS A 70 -4.15 -11.71 11.98
C LYS A 70 -4.14 -11.01 10.63
N HIS A 71 -3.09 -11.25 9.85
CA HIS A 71 -3.01 -10.73 8.48
C HIS A 71 -4.19 -11.25 7.64
N PRO A 72 -4.83 -10.41 6.83
CA PRO A 72 -5.94 -10.82 5.98
C PRO A 72 -5.53 -11.95 5.03
N PRO A 73 -6.41 -12.93 4.81
CA PRO A 73 -6.13 -14.03 3.91
C PRO A 73 -6.15 -13.56 2.45
N GLN A 74 -5.33 -14.19 1.61
CA GLN A 74 -5.28 -13.96 0.17
C GLN A 74 -5.29 -15.30 -0.56
N ARG A 75 -6.27 -15.50 -1.45
CA ARG A 75 -6.26 -16.67 -2.34
C ARG A 75 -5.09 -16.54 -3.31
N ILE A 76 -4.33 -17.62 -3.45
CA ILE A 76 -3.17 -17.69 -4.33
C ILE A 76 -3.61 -18.28 -5.66
N ASN A 77 -3.34 -17.55 -6.74
CA ASN A 77 -3.65 -17.96 -8.09
C ASN A 77 -2.43 -18.68 -8.66
N LEU A 78 -2.33 -19.98 -8.41
CA LEU A 78 -1.26 -20.82 -8.92
C LEU A 78 -1.49 -21.09 -10.41
N PHE A 79 -0.93 -20.21 -11.25
CA PHE A 79 -0.78 -20.47 -12.66
C PHE A 79 0.70 -20.60 -12.99
N ASP A 80 1.02 -21.49 -13.93
CA ASP A 80 2.32 -21.49 -14.59
C ASP A 80 2.41 -20.23 -15.44
N LYS A 81 2.73 -19.11 -14.80
CA LYS A 81 3.05 -17.88 -15.50
C LYS A 81 4.28 -18.18 -16.34
N LYS A 82 4.05 -18.39 -17.64
CA LYS A 82 5.13 -18.51 -18.60
C LYS A 82 5.92 -17.22 -18.51
N ILE A 83 7.23 -17.34 -18.35
CA ILE A 83 8.13 -16.20 -18.47
C ILE A 83 7.90 -15.65 -19.87
N ASN A 84 7.29 -14.48 -19.94
CA ASN A 84 7.08 -13.83 -21.22
C ASN A 84 8.45 -13.31 -21.65
N ASN A 85 9.09 -13.98 -22.61
CA ASN A 85 10.34 -13.50 -23.24
C ASN A 85 10.08 -12.30 -24.16
N SER A 86 9.05 -11.51 -23.86
CA SER A 86 8.71 -10.29 -24.55
C SER A 86 9.81 -9.25 -24.33
N GLU A 87 10.14 -8.53 -25.40
CA GLU A 87 11.00 -7.35 -25.31
C GLU A 87 10.33 -6.20 -24.52
N THR A 88 9.00 -6.23 -24.41
CA THR A 88 8.20 -5.24 -23.67
C THR A 88 7.98 -5.68 -22.23
N LEU A 89 8.32 -4.80 -21.26
CA LEU A 89 7.98 -4.98 -19.86
C LEU A 89 6.59 -4.42 -19.56
N ASN A 90 5.72 -5.22 -18.95
CA ASN A 90 4.37 -4.83 -18.60
C ASN A 90 4.29 -4.42 -17.13
N PHE A 91 3.88 -3.19 -16.89
CA PHE A 91 3.64 -2.66 -15.55
C PHE A 91 2.16 -2.43 -15.33
N ILE A 92 1.74 -2.53 -14.08
CA ILE A 92 0.39 -2.14 -13.68
C ILE A 92 0.37 -1.34 -12.39
N PHE A 93 -0.40 -0.26 -12.41
CA PHE A 93 -0.83 0.46 -11.22
C PHE A 93 -2.31 0.18 -10.97
N VAL A 94 -2.67 -0.11 -9.71
CA VAL A 94 -4.07 -0.33 -9.31
C VAL A 94 -4.39 0.50 -8.07
N GLY A 95 -5.23 1.52 -8.24
CA GLY A 95 -5.63 2.39 -7.14
C GLY A 95 -6.71 3.39 -7.55
N ASN A 96 -7.93 3.22 -7.04
CA ASN A 96 -9.07 4.08 -7.38
C ASN A 96 -8.81 5.56 -7.02
N ASP A 97 -8.21 5.83 -5.86
CA ASP A 97 -7.78 7.18 -5.47
C ASP A 97 -6.41 7.46 -6.09
N PHE A 98 -6.38 7.69 -7.40
CA PHE A 98 -5.18 7.71 -8.23
C PHE A 98 -4.02 8.51 -7.62
N TYR A 99 -4.23 9.79 -7.29
CA TYR A 99 -3.17 10.65 -6.77
C TYR A 99 -2.68 10.23 -5.37
N ARG A 100 -3.60 9.88 -4.46
CA ARG A 100 -3.21 9.38 -3.13
C ARG A 100 -2.46 8.05 -3.21
N LYS A 101 -2.83 7.20 -4.16
CA LYS A 101 -2.20 5.90 -4.37
C LYS A 101 -0.85 5.98 -5.07
N GLY A 102 -0.39 7.17 -5.44
CA GLY A 102 0.92 7.39 -6.04
C GLY A 102 0.90 7.34 -7.56
N GLY A 103 -0.29 7.43 -8.18
CA GLY A 103 -0.45 7.30 -9.62
C GLY A 103 0.30 8.38 -10.38
N ALA A 104 0.27 9.63 -9.91
CA ALA A 104 1.03 10.72 -10.53
C ALA A 104 2.55 10.48 -10.46
N GLU A 105 3.05 9.97 -9.34
CA GLU A 105 4.46 9.64 -9.16
C GLU A 105 4.91 8.51 -10.09
N VAL A 106 4.02 7.55 -10.40
CA VAL A 106 4.26 6.57 -11.46
C VAL A 106 4.42 7.26 -12.81
N ILE A 107 3.50 8.14 -13.18
CA ILE A 107 3.54 8.86 -14.47
C ILE A 107 4.83 9.66 -14.59
N LEU A 108 5.18 10.46 -13.56
CA LEU A 108 6.40 11.27 -13.55
C LEU A 108 7.69 10.42 -13.68
N ALA A 109 7.73 9.26 -13.03
CA ALA A 109 8.90 8.37 -13.11
C ALA A 109 9.10 7.81 -14.53
N PHE A 110 8.03 7.35 -15.17
CA PHE A 110 8.12 6.85 -16.55
C PHE A 110 8.42 7.98 -17.54
N ASP A 111 7.72 9.12 -17.43
CA ASP A 111 7.91 10.27 -18.31
C ASP A 111 9.37 10.77 -18.27
N SER A 112 9.96 10.89 -17.07
CA SER A 112 11.38 11.25 -16.92
C SER A 112 12.29 10.22 -17.58
N LEU A 113 12.15 8.92 -17.30
CA LEU A 113 13.02 7.89 -17.87
C LEU A 113 12.94 7.80 -19.40
N ILE A 114 11.75 8.04 -19.96
CA ILE A 114 11.51 8.04 -21.41
C ILE A 114 12.09 9.30 -22.05
N SER A 115 11.80 10.47 -21.48
CA SER A 115 12.28 11.76 -21.98
C SER A 115 13.80 11.88 -21.92
N ASP A 116 14.42 11.30 -20.90
CA ASP A 116 15.87 11.23 -20.75
C ASP A 116 16.53 10.19 -21.69
N GLY A 117 15.74 9.42 -22.45
CA GLY A 117 16.21 8.39 -23.36
C GLY A 117 16.80 7.15 -22.66
N VAL A 118 16.55 6.99 -21.37
CA VAL A 118 17.06 5.89 -20.54
C VAL A 118 16.35 4.57 -20.85
N ILE A 119 15.04 4.65 -21.11
CA ILE A 119 14.22 3.53 -21.57
C ILE A 119 13.49 3.91 -22.86
N SER A 120 13.26 2.93 -23.72
CA SER A 120 12.49 3.13 -24.95
C SER A 120 11.00 2.92 -24.67
N PRO A 121 10.10 3.81 -25.16
CA PRO A 121 8.66 3.65 -25.01
C PRO A 121 8.12 2.38 -25.65
N ARG A 122 8.82 1.83 -26.65
CA ARG A 122 8.44 0.56 -27.31
C ARG A 122 8.68 -0.67 -26.44
N ASN A 123 9.54 -0.55 -25.43
CA ASN A 123 9.92 -1.64 -24.53
C ASN A 123 9.13 -1.61 -23.22
N ILE A 124 8.13 -0.73 -23.11
CA ILE A 124 7.30 -0.54 -21.92
C ILE A 124 5.82 -0.60 -22.32
N ASN A 125 5.03 -1.20 -21.45
CA ASN A 125 3.59 -1.08 -21.45
C ASN A 125 3.16 -0.80 -20.01
N LEU A 126 2.45 0.30 -19.77
CA LEU A 126 1.99 0.72 -18.45
C LEU A 126 0.47 0.75 -18.41
N ASN A 127 -0.12 -0.16 -17.64
CA ASN A 127 -1.56 -0.17 -17.38
C ASN A 127 -1.86 0.61 -16.10
N ILE A 128 -2.70 1.64 -16.19
CA ILE A 128 -3.17 2.43 -15.05
C ILE A 128 -4.64 2.12 -14.83
N VAL A 129 -4.97 1.54 -13.68
CA VAL A 129 -6.35 1.30 -13.25
C VAL A 129 -6.67 2.19 -12.05
N GLY A 130 -7.40 3.28 -12.28
CA GLY A 130 -7.72 4.25 -11.23
C GLY A 130 -8.42 5.51 -11.76
N ASP A 131 -9.12 6.21 -10.87
CA ASP A 131 -9.87 7.42 -11.23
C ASP A 131 -8.99 8.67 -11.11
N ILE A 132 -8.53 9.18 -12.25
CA ILE A 132 -7.72 10.41 -12.36
C ILE A 132 -8.52 11.67 -11.99
N ASN A 133 -9.84 11.58 -11.82
CA ASN A 133 -10.62 12.73 -11.33
C ASN A 133 -10.58 12.86 -9.80
N LYS A 134 -10.07 11.84 -9.08
CA LYS A 134 -9.94 11.87 -7.62
C LYS A 134 -8.69 12.61 -7.17
N LYS A 135 -8.72 13.92 -7.34
CA LYS A 135 -7.62 14.87 -7.11
C LYS A 135 -7.27 15.11 -5.64
N THR A 136 -8.18 14.78 -4.71
CA THR A 136 -7.94 14.97 -3.27
C THR A 136 -7.05 13.88 -2.68
N ASN A 137 -5.98 14.30 -2.00
CA ASN A 137 -5.10 13.41 -1.23
C ASN A 137 -5.04 13.86 0.23
N TYR A 138 -5.67 13.11 1.15
CA TYR A 138 -5.73 13.48 2.56
C TYR A 138 -4.35 13.62 3.22
N VAL A 139 -3.33 12.93 2.70
CA VAL A 139 -1.95 12.96 3.25
C VAL A 139 -1.32 14.35 3.07
N LEU A 140 -1.72 15.06 2.01
CA LEU A 140 -1.19 16.40 1.73
C LEU A 140 -1.82 17.47 2.63
N GLY A 141 -2.93 17.18 3.33
CA GLY A 141 -3.60 18.14 4.20
C GLY A 141 -3.93 19.45 3.46
N GLY A 142 -3.45 20.59 3.97
CA GLY A 142 -3.62 21.90 3.34
C GLY A 142 -2.76 22.14 2.10
N PHE A 143 -1.84 21.23 1.77
CA PHE A 143 -0.86 21.37 0.68
C PHE A 143 -1.27 20.59 -0.57
N GLN A 144 -2.57 20.61 -0.93
CA GLN A 144 -3.07 19.88 -2.10
C GLN A 144 -2.35 20.32 -3.38
N ASP A 145 -2.26 19.42 -4.35
CA ASP A 145 -1.79 19.79 -5.68
C ASP A 145 -2.83 20.66 -6.41
N ASN A 146 -2.37 21.42 -7.40
CA ASN A 146 -3.17 22.39 -8.15
C ASN A 146 -3.60 21.84 -9.52
N ASP A 147 -4.46 22.59 -10.20
CA ASP A 147 -4.99 22.18 -11.52
C ASP A 147 -3.90 22.02 -12.58
N ASP A 148 -2.89 22.90 -12.60
CA ASP A 148 -1.73 22.78 -13.52
C ASP A 148 -1.01 21.43 -13.37
N PHE A 149 -0.81 20.97 -12.12
CA PHE A 149 -0.20 19.66 -11.87
C PHE A 149 -1.08 18.53 -12.40
N PHE A 150 -2.39 18.59 -12.15
CA PHE A 150 -3.32 17.56 -12.62
C PHE A 150 -3.39 17.50 -14.14
N GLU A 151 -3.54 18.64 -14.81
CA GLU A 151 -3.54 18.76 -16.26
C GLU A 151 -2.24 18.24 -16.88
N GLY A 152 -1.09 18.52 -16.27
CA GLY A 152 0.20 17.98 -16.71
C GLY A 152 0.25 16.45 -16.68
N ILE A 153 -0.24 15.83 -15.61
CA ILE A 153 -0.30 14.36 -15.50
C ILE A 153 -1.28 13.76 -16.50
N GLU A 154 -2.47 14.35 -16.64
CA GLU A 154 -3.50 13.91 -17.58
C GLU A 154 -2.99 14.00 -19.03
N LYS A 155 -2.27 15.07 -19.38
CA LYS A 155 -1.63 15.24 -20.68
C LYS A 155 -0.63 14.13 -20.98
N ILE A 156 0.26 13.80 -20.05
CA ILE A 156 1.23 12.71 -20.24
C ILE A 156 0.51 11.38 -20.49
N ILE A 157 -0.56 11.09 -19.74
CA ILE A 157 -1.34 9.86 -19.93
C ILE A 157 -1.96 9.79 -21.33
N ILE A 158 -2.50 10.90 -21.85
CA ILE A 158 -3.21 10.94 -23.13
C ILE A 158 -2.26 10.92 -24.33
N GLU A 159 -1.10 11.58 -24.23
CA GLU A 159 -0.17 11.77 -25.36
C GLU A 159 0.78 10.59 -25.58
N ASN A 160 0.81 9.61 -24.68
CA ASN A 160 1.79 8.52 -24.71
C ASN A 160 1.14 7.14 -24.90
N ASP A 161 1.36 6.54 -26.09
CA ASP A 161 0.79 5.24 -26.47
C ASP A 161 1.25 4.04 -25.61
N TYR A 162 2.35 4.19 -24.84
CA TYR A 162 2.79 3.15 -23.92
C TYR A 162 1.95 3.10 -22.63
N ILE A 163 1.02 4.05 -22.42
CA ILE A 163 0.16 4.15 -21.25
C ILE A 163 -1.27 3.80 -21.63
N ASN A 164 -1.83 2.80 -20.95
CA ASN A 164 -3.22 2.39 -21.07
C ASN A 164 -3.97 2.76 -19.80
N HIS A 165 -4.92 3.70 -19.89
CA HIS A 165 -5.71 4.15 -18.74
C HIS A 165 -7.12 3.53 -18.72
N TYR A 166 -7.47 2.97 -17.57
CA TYR A 166 -8.80 2.48 -17.23
C TYR A 166 -9.27 3.17 -15.95
N SER A 167 -10.36 3.93 -16.01
CA SER A 167 -10.91 4.59 -14.81
C SER A 167 -11.36 3.57 -13.76
N ARG A 168 -11.97 2.47 -14.22
CA ARG A 168 -12.41 1.34 -13.40
C ARG A 168 -12.53 0.08 -14.23
N LEU A 169 -12.24 -1.06 -13.60
CA LEU A 169 -12.51 -2.39 -14.16
C LEU A 169 -13.35 -3.21 -13.18
N LYS A 170 -14.08 -4.21 -13.69
CA LYS A 170 -14.64 -5.26 -12.84
C LYS A 170 -13.50 -6.09 -12.26
N ASN A 171 -13.72 -6.72 -11.11
CA ASN A 171 -12.65 -7.47 -10.44
C ASN A 171 -12.11 -8.61 -11.30
N GLU A 172 -12.97 -9.36 -12.00
CA GLU A 172 -12.55 -10.44 -12.91
C GLU A 172 -11.66 -9.92 -14.04
N ASP A 173 -12.07 -8.84 -14.71
CA ASP A 173 -11.31 -8.20 -15.79
C ASP A 173 -9.97 -7.64 -15.27
N LEU A 174 -9.96 -7.06 -14.08
CA LEU A 174 -8.75 -6.55 -13.43
C LEU A 174 -7.78 -7.68 -13.10
N MET A 175 -8.26 -8.79 -12.52
CA MET A 175 -7.40 -9.93 -12.19
C MET A 175 -6.85 -10.59 -13.45
N LEU A 176 -7.63 -10.67 -14.52
CA LEU A 176 -7.16 -11.10 -15.83
C LEU A 176 -6.10 -10.15 -16.39
N LEU A 177 -6.27 -8.83 -16.26
CA LEU A 177 -5.25 -7.87 -16.67
C LEU A 177 -3.96 -8.06 -15.85
N VAL A 178 -4.07 -8.15 -14.52
CA VAL A 178 -2.96 -8.38 -13.57
C VAL A 178 -2.18 -9.64 -13.92
N SER A 179 -2.84 -10.73 -14.32
CA SER A 179 -2.17 -12.00 -14.63
C SER A 179 -1.17 -11.91 -15.80
N HIS A 180 -1.27 -10.87 -16.62
CA HIS A 180 -0.41 -10.62 -17.78
C HIS A 180 0.68 -9.56 -17.52
N GLN A 181 0.77 -9.03 -16.30
CA GLN A 181 1.72 -7.96 -15.95
C GLN A 181 2.99 -8.55 -15.37
N ASP A 182 4.11 -7.87 -15.52
CA ASP A 182 5.39 -8.30 -14.98
C ASP A 182 5.64 -7.70 -13.60
N VAL A 183 5.29 -6.43 -13.40
CA VAL A 183 5.52 -5.69 -12.16
C VAL A 183 4.30 -4.85 -11.78
N GLY A 184 3.89 -4.92 -10.52
CA GLY A 184 2.86 -4.08 -9.93
C GLY A 184 3.44 -2.83 -9.28
N LEU A 185 2.67 -1.76 -9.23
CA LEU A 185 3.08 -0.45 -8.70
C LEU A 185 2.02 0.06 -7.72
N LEU A 186 2.45 0.37 -6.49
CA LEU A 186 1.65 1.06 -5.48
C LEU A 186 2.55 1.99 -4.64
N PRO A 187 3.16 3.03 -5.23
CA PRO A 187 4.02 3.97 -4.51
C PRO A 187 3.19 4.99 -3.71
N THR A 188 2.28 4.51 -2.87
CA THR A 188 1.23 5.32 -2.24
C THR A 188 1.75 6.26 -1.16
N TRP A 189 1.14 7.44 -1.11
CA TRP A 189 1.31 8.41 -0.03
C TRP A 189 0.68 7.94 1.29
N GLY A 190 -0.36 7.11 1.21
CA GLY A 190 -1.17 6.73 2.36
C GLY A 190 -2.02 5.50 2.07
N ASP A 191 -1.85 4.45 2.88
CA ASP A 191 -2.66 3.23 2.85
C ASP A 191 -2.77 2.66 4.26
N THR A 192 -3.87 1.99 4.57
CA THR A 192 -4.01 1.29 5.84
C THR A 192 -3.31 -0.06 5.81
N TYR A 193 -3.50 -0.83 4.73
CA TYR A 193 -3.01 -2.20 4.66
C TYR A 193 -2.36 -2.59 3.33
N GLY A 194 -2.92 -2.18 2.19
CA GLY A 194 -2.37 -2.50 0.87
C GLY A 194 -2.86 -3.82 0.24
N TYR A 195 -4.17 -4.11 0.30
CA TYR A 195 -4.75 -5.33 -0.29
C TYR A 195 -4.37 -5.57 -1.76
N SER A 196 -4.29 -4.51 -2.58
CA SER A 196 -3.92 -4.63 -3.99
C SER A 196 -2.51 -5.21 -4.19
N VAL A 197 -1.61 -5.04 -3.21
CA VAL A 197 -0.30 -5.69 -3.21
C VAL A 197 -0.45 -7.21 -3.12
N LEU A 198 -1.28 -7.70 -2.19
CA LEU A 198 -1.53 -9.13 -2.02
C LEU A 198 -2.21 -9.73 -3.25
N GLU A 199 -3.18 -9.02 -3.81
CA GLU A 199 -3.88 -9.43 -5.03
C GLU A 199 -2.91 -9.60 -6.19
N MET A 200 -2.04 -8.61 -6.46
CA MET A 200 -1.02 -8.70 -7.52
C MET A 200 0.01 -9.81 -7.23
N GLN A 201 0.53 -9.88 -6.01
CA GLN A 201 1.49 -10.92 -5.63
C GLN A 201 0.90 -12.33 -5.78
N SER A 202 -0.41 -12.50 -5.60
CA SER A 202 -1.10 -13.79 -5.79
C SER A 202 -1.00 -14.33 -7.22
N TRP A 203 -0.68 -13.46 -8.18
CA TRP A 203 -0.48 -13.75 -9.61
C TRP A 203 0.99 -13.77 -10.04
N LEU A 204 1.92 -13.96 -9.09
CA LEU A 204 3.37 -13.86 -9.36
C LEU A 204 3.79 -12.49 -9.93
N VAL A 205 3.07 -11.43 -9.55
CA VAL A 205 3.41 -10.05 -9.90
C VAL A 205 4.03 -9.40 -8.66
N PRO A 206 5.36 -9.28 -8.57
CA PRO A 206 5.98 -8.51 -7.49
C PRO A 206 5.56 -7.04 -7.61
N VAL A 207 5.46 -6.36 -6.46
CA VAL A 207 4.90 -5.00 -6.40
C VAL A 207 5.92 -4.06 -5.82
N ILE A 208 6.21 -2.95 -6.50
CA ILE A 208 6.97 -1.84 -5.93
C ILE A 208 6.01 -0.98 -5.13
N SER A 209 6.27 -0.81 -3.83
CA SER A 209 5.43 -0.02 -2.91
C SER A 209 6.26 0.93 -2.05
N THR A 210 5.62 1.75 -1.22
CA THR A 210 6.30 2.57 -0.21
C THR A 210 6.45 1.84 1.14
N SER A 211 7.21 2.45 2.06
CA SER A 211 7.36 2.03 3.45
C SER A 211 6.15 2.35 4.34
N VAL A 212 5.07 2.88 3.77
CA VAL A 212 3.88 3.35 4.48
C VAL A 212 3.18 2.19 5.19
N ARG A 213 2.92 2.39 6.49
CA ARG A 213 2.04 1.57 7.32
C ARG A 213 2.35 0.08 7.27
N ALA A 214 1.41 -0.76 6.83
CA ALA A 214 1.58 -2.21 6.83
C ALA A 214 2.33 -2.75 5.60
N LEU A 215 2.66 -1.90 4.61
CA LEU A 215 3.33 -2.34 3.38
C LEU A 215 4.68 -3.06 3.65
N PRO A 216 5.52 -2.63 4.61
CA PRO A 216 6.72 -3.38 4.99
C PRO A 216 6.46 -4.77 5.59
N GLU A 217 5.26 -5.04 6.10
CA GLU A 217 4.92 -6.33 6.69
C GLU A 217 4.60 -7.39 5.63
N ILE A 218 4.08 -6.94 4.48
CA ILE A 218 3.56 -7.77 3.39
C ILE A 218 4.45 -7.81 2.15
N ASN A 219 5.30 -6.80 1.93
CA ASN A 219 6.15 -6.71 0.75
C ASN A 219 7.61 -7.08 1.04
N LEU A 220 8.39 -7.33 -0.01
CA LEU A 220 9.81 -7.60 0.10
C LEU A 220 10.59 -6.28 0.32
N PRO A 221 11.61 -6.26 1.19
CA PRO A 221 12.44 -5.07 1.40
C PRO A 221 13.02 -4.49 0.10
N SER A 222 13.42 -5.35 -0.86
CA SER A 222 13.92 -4.93 -2.18
C SER A 222 12.91 -4.12 -2.99
N ASN A 223 11.61 -4.35 -2.77
CA ASN A 223 10.54 -3.71 -3.53
C ASN A 223 9.98 -2.46 -2.83
N ILE A 224 10.48 -2.12 -1.64
CA ILE A 224 10.00 -0.98 -0.85
C ILE A 224 10.81 0.28 -1.17
N ILE A 225 10.10 1.35 -1.50
CA ILE A 225 10.58 2.73 -1.57
C ILE A 225 10.60 3.25 -0.14
N ASP A 226 11.77 3.63 0.35
CA ASP A 226 11.95 4.09 1.72
C ASP A 226 11.66 5.58 1.82
N ILE A 227 10.56 5.93 2.47
CA ILE A 227 10.11 7.31 2.66
C ILE A 227 10.11 7.64 4.15
N PRO A 228 10.56 8.85 4.55
CA PRO A 228 10.40 9.32 5.92
C PRO A 228 8.94 9.29 6.36
N THR A 229 8.67 8.64 7.48
CA THR A 229 7.35 8.57 8.12
C THR A 229 7.45 8.98 9.58
N ASN A 230 6.32 9.30 10.20
CA ASN A 230 6.22 9.35 11.65
C ASN A 230 6.35 7.94 12.28
N SER A 231 6.28 7.85 13.61
CA SER A 231 6.39 6.59 14.35
C SER A 231 5.30 5.56 14.05
N PHE A 232 4.22 5.93 13.36
CA PHE A 232 3.15 5.01 12.93
C PHE A 232 3.25 4.56 11.48
N GLY A 233 4.26 5.02 10.75
CA GLY A 233 4.41 4.72 9.33
C GLY A 233 3.55 5.59 8.42
N GLU A 234 3.05 6.74 8.90
CA GLU A 234 2.35 7.72 8.07
C GLU A 234 3.32 8.77 7.51
N ILE A 235 3.13 9.18 6.26
CA ILE A 235 3.78 10.38 5.73
C ILE A 235 3.03 11.59 6.28
N VAL A 236 3.76 12.57 6.82
CA VAL A 236 3.16 13.79 7.40
C VAL A 236 3.74 15.02 6.69
N ILE A 237 2.91 15.68 5.90
CA ILE A 237 3.32 16.87 5.14
C ILE A 237 3.15 18.12 6.00
N VAL A 238 4.21 18.92 6.09
CA VAL A 238 4.27 20.11 6.98
C VAL A 238 4.45 21.42 6.21
N SER A 239 4.78 21.34 4.92
CA SER A 239 4.92 22.48 4.01
C SER A 239 4.82 22.04 2.55
N GLU A 240 4.59 22.99 1.64
CA GLU A 240 4.71 22.79 0.19
C GLU A 240 6.10 22.25 -0.21
N SER A 241 7.17 22.84 0.34
CA SER A 241 8.53 22.37 0.06
C SER A 241 8.76 20.92 0.49
N HIS A 242 8.22 20.52 1.65
CA HIS A 242 8.30 19.15 2.13
C HIS A 242 7.53 18.20 1.22
N LYS A 243 6.32 18.58 0.76
CA LYS A 243 5.57 17.80 -0.24
C LYS A 243 6.42 17.50 -1.48
N PHE A 244 7.06 18.52 -2.05
CA PHE A 244 7.89 18.34 -3.24
C PHE A 244 9.09 17.42 -2.98
N GLN A 245 9.76 17.56 -1.84
CA GLN A 245 10.88 16.69 -1.45
C GLN A 245 10.45 15.23 -1.29
N VAL A 246 9.31 14.98 -0.65
CA VAL A 246 8.78 13.61 -0.51
C VAL A 246 8.41 13.03 -1.87
N ARG A 247 7.74 13.81 -2.73
CA ARG A 247 7.40 13.40 -4.10
C ARG A 247 8.64 13.04 -4.90
N GLU A 248 9.64 13.91 -4.90
CA GLU A 248 10.92 13.69 -5.59
C GLU A 248 11.60 12.42 -5.08
N SER A 249 11.63 12.19 -3.76
CA SER A 249 12.16 10.96 -3.18
C SER A 249 11.41 9.70 -3.66
N ILE A 250 10.08 9.74 -3.71
CA ILE A 250 9.27 8.65 -4.26
C ILE A 250 9.63 8.40 -5.72
N VAL A 251 9.63 9.45 -6.55
CA VAL A 251 9.89 9.36 -8.00
C VAL A 251 11.30 8.83 -8.27
N GLU A 252 12.33 9.35 -7.62
CA GLU A 252 13.73 8.94 -7.86
C GLU A 252 14.00 7.49 -7.43
N GLN A 253 13.41 7.06 -6.31
CA GLN A 253 13.51 5.66 -5.91
C GLN A 253 12.69 4.73 -6.80
N LEU A 254 11.52 5.17 -7.26
CA LEU A 254 10.70 4.44 -8.22
C LEU A 254 11.45 4.25 -9.54
N LYS A 255 12.09 5.31 -10.06
CA LYS A 255 12.96 5.25 -11.24
C LYS A 255 14.05 4.19 -11.09
N LYS A 256 14.77 4.18 -9.96
CA LYS A 256 15.80 3.16 -9.67
C LYS A 256 15.26 1.73 -9.70
N LYS A 257 14.08 1.50 -9.12
CA LYS A 257 13.45 0.17 -9.09
C LYS A 257 12.90 -0.25 -10.45
N ILE A 258 12.30 0.68 -11.21
CA ILE A 258 11.90 0.45 -12.61
C ILE A 258 13.11 0.06 -13.44
N MET A 259 14.24 0.76 -13.31
CA MET A 259 15.48 0.43 -14.03
C MET A 259 16.06 -0.92 -13.62
N SER A 260 15.98 -1.30 -12.34
CA SER A 260 16.37 -2.64 -11.91
C SER A 260 15.54 -3.72 -12.60
N CYS A 261 14.22 -3.52 -12.71
CA CYS A 261 13.32 -4.44 -13.42
C CYS A 261 13.59 -4.44 -14.94
N TYR A 262 13.91 -3.27 -15.49
CA TYR A 262 14.24 -3.10 -16.90
C TYR A 262 15.51 -3.88 -17.28
N ASN A 263 16.54 -3.82 -16.44
CA ASN A 263 17.86 -4.42 -16.68
C ASN A 263 17.95 -5.90 -16.30
N ASP A 264 17.15 -6.38 -15.33
CA ASP A 264 17.20 -7.77 -14.88
C ASP A 264 15.80 -8.39 -14.72
N ARG A 265 15.33 -9.07 -15.76
CA ARG A 265 14.07 -9.82 -15.76
C ARG A 265 14.07 -11.02 -14.81
N THR A 266 15.25 -11.60 -14.53
CA THR A 266 15.36 -12.74 -13.63
C THR A 266 15.01 -12.33 -12.20
N SER A 267 15.42 -11.13 -11.79
CA SER A 267 15.07 -10.57 -10.49
C SER A 267 13.56 -10.44 -10.29
N ILE A 268 12.79 -10.08 -11.32
CA ILE A 268 11.32 -9.97 -11.27
C ILE A 268 10.71 -11.34 -10.97
N ILE A 269 11.14 -12.38 -11.69
CA ILE A 269 10.61 -13.74 -11.53
C ILE A 269 10.93 -14.27 -10.12
N ILE A 270 12.16 -14.05 -9.64
CA ILE A 270 12.56 -14.44 -8.29
C ILE A 270 11.71 -13.70 -7.25
N SER A 271 11.56 -12.38 -7.40
CA SER A 271 10.76 -11.53 -6.52
C SER A 271 9.30 -12.01 -6.46
N GLY A 272 8.69 -12.30 -7.62
CA GLY A 272 7.33 -12.84 -7.69
C GLY A 272 7.17 -14.20 -6.98
N LYS A 273 8.13 -15.12 -7.15
CA LYS A 273 8.11 -16.42 -6.46
C LYS A 273 8.23 -16.28 -4.94
N ILE A 274 9.10 -15.39 -4.47
CA ILE A 274 9.27 -15.11 -3.03
C ILE A 274 8.00 -14.46 -2.48
N SER A 275 7.39 -13.51 -3.19
CA SER A 275 6.11 -12.91 -2.81
C SER A 275 5.01 -13.96 -2.62
N VAL A 276 4.86 -14.91 -3.56
CA VAL A 276 3.87 -16.00 -3.40
C VAL A 276 4.20 -16.91 -2.22
N LEU A 277 5.47 -17.22 -1.98
CA LEU A 277 5.87 -18.01 -0.81
C LEU A 277 5.50 -17.29 0.51
N ASN A 278 5.69 -15.97 0.57
CA ASN A 278 5.27 -15.17 1.71
C ASN A 278 3.75 -15.18 1.89
N LEU A 279 2.98 -15.11 0.80
CA LEU A 279 1.52 -15.27 0.87
C LEU A 279 1.12 -16.63 1.44
N LYS A 280 1.75 -17.73 1.01
CA LYS A 280 1.48 -19.08 1.57
C LYS A 280 1.77 -19.14 3.07
N ASN A 281 2.82 -18.46 3.52
CA ASN A 281 3.24 -18.54 4.93
C ASN A 281 2.41 -17.64 5.85
N LYS A 282 1.95 -16.49 5.37
CA LYS A 282 1.34 -15.44 6.21
C LYS A 282 -0.12 -15.15 5.92
N HIS A 283 -0.61 -15.52 4.74
CA HIS A 283 -1.92 -15.13 4.20
C HIS A 283 -2.73 -16.32 3.65
N ASP A 284 -2.30 -17.56 3.91
CA ASP A 284 -3.05 -18.73 3.46
C ASP A 284 -4.45 -18.75 4.08
N PRO A 285 -5.53 -18.81 3.28
CA PRO A 285 -6.90 -18.78 3.79
C PRO A 285 -7.23 -19.92 4.76
N GLU A 286 -6.74 -21.13 4.49
CA GLU A 286 -7.01 -22.30 5.34
C GLU A 286 -6.35 -22.13 6.71
N VAL A 287 -5.07 -21.73 6.71
CA VAL A 287 -4.34 -21.41 7.95
C VAL A 287 -5.05 -20.28 8.70
N TYR A 288 -5.46 -19.22 8.01
CA TYR A 288 -6.17 -18.10 8.61
C TYR A 288 -7.46 -18.55 9.31
N PHE A 289 -8.35 -19.27 8.61
CA PHE A 289 -9.62 -19.73 9.17
C PHE A 289 -9.44 -20.76 10.28
N GLN A 290 -8.47 -21.68 10.14
CA GLN A 290 -8.15 -22.63 11.21
C GLN A 290 -7.70 -21.91 12.47
N THR A 291 -6.90 -20.84 12.35
CA THR A 291 -6.47 -20.08 13.53
C THR A 291 -7.63 -19.34 14.19
N LEU A 292 -8.59 -18.81 13.42
CA LEU A 292 -9.81 -18.20 13.97
C LEU A 292 -10.68 -19.23 14.69
N LYS A 293 -10.83 -20.43 14.12
CA LYS A 293 -11.56 -21.53 14.73
C LYS A 293 -10.93 -21.94 16.06
N ASN A 294 -9.60 -22.10 16.10
CA ASN A 294 -8.88 -22.42 17.32
C ASN A 294 -9.07 -21.35 18.41
N ASP A 295 -9.03 -20.07 18.03
CA ASP A 295 -9.28 -18.97 18.98
C ASP A 295 -10.69 -19.11 19.60
N ILE A 296 -11.72 -19.37 18.78
CA ILE A 296 -13.11 -19.56 19.24
C ILE A 296 -13.23 -20.81 20.14
N GLU A 297 -12.65 -21.95 19.74
CA GLU A 297 -12.72 -23.22 20.47
C GLU A 297 -11.97 -23.18 21.80
N SER A 298 -10.84 -22.48 21.89
CA SER A 298 -10.09 -22.31 23.15
C SER A 298 -10.83 -21.53 24.24
N ASN A 299 -11.99 -20.93 23.92
CA ASN A 299 -12.82 -20.13 24.83
C ASN A 299 -14.22 -20.71 25.09
N MET A 300 -14.55 -21.86 24.50
CA MET A 300 -15.73 -22.66 24.85
C MET A 300 -15.37 -23.65 25.97
#